data_AF-A0A7K0XC70-F1
#
_entry.id   AF-A0A7K0XC70-F1
#
_cell.length_a   1.000
_cell.length_b   1.000
_cell.length_c   1.000
_cell.angle_alpha   90.00
_cell.angle_beta   90.00
_cell.angle_gamma   90.00
#
_symmetry.space_group_name_H-M   'P 1'
#
loop_
_entity.id
_entity.type
_entity.pdbx_description
1 polymer ?
#
loop_
_entity_poly.entity_id
_entity_poly.type
_entity_poly.pdbx_seq_one_letter_code
_entity_poly.pdbx_strand_id
1 'polypeptide(L)'
;LTAIAAFGLLCHYYALKGVRAGNQTQLKLGGLVALVASAVAMVLQFNQIANAPFTFSSGAYASCYYLIAILNFVHLVLTVFFALGNWNRSRLGLYKSDHWHVDIVNVWWVWMTVSSLLGAFALSFS
;
A
#
# COMPACT_ATOMS: atom_id res chain seq x y z
N LEU A 1 6.55 -0.19 -8.86
CA LEU A 1 5.91 -0.41 -7.53
C LEU A 1 5.31 0.87 -6.96
N THR A 2 6.11 1.92 -6.75
CA THR A 2 5.69 3.18 -6.12
C THR A 2 4.48 3.83 -6.80
N ALA A 3 4.42 3.81 -8.13
CA ALA A 3 3.28 4.34 -8.88
C ALA A 3 1.95 3.61 -8.57
N ILE A 4 2.00 2.30 -8.33
CA ILE A 4 0.80 1.50 -7.98
C ILE A 4 0.39 1.76 -6.54
N ALA A 5 1.36 1.93 -5.62
CA ALA A 5 1.09 2.35 -4.26
C ALA A 5 0.45 3.76 -4.22
N ALA A 6 0.94 4.70 -5.03
CA ALA A 6 0.39 6.05 -5.17
C ALA A 6 -1.00 6.04 -5.83
N PHE A 7 -1.20 5.26 -6.89
CA PHE A 7 -2.52 5.06 -7.49
C PHE A 7 -3.50 4.50 -6.47
N GLY A 8 -3.04 3.49 -5.73
CA GLY A 8 -3.66 3.04 -4.52
C GLY A 8 -4.11 4.25 -3.71
N LEU A 9 -3.16 4.99 -3.12
CA LEU A 9 -3.42 6.14 -2.23
C LEU A 9 -4.59 7.01 -2.67
N LEU A 10 -4.62 7.37 -3.94
CA LEU A 10 -5.69 8.19 -4.53
C LEU A 10 -7.06 7.51 -4.46
N CYS A 11 -7.16 6.20 -4.72
CA CYS A 11 -8.41 5.44 -4.65
C CYS A 11 -8.98 5.33 -3.22
N HIS A 12 -8.13 5.17 -2.19
CA HIS A 12 -8.61 5.17 -0.80
C HIS A 12 -8.91 6.57 -0.31
N TYR A 13 -8.13 7.57 -0.73
CA TYR A 13 -8.47 8.96 -0.45
C TYR A 13 -9.84 9.33 -1.06
N TYR A 14 -10.13 8.84 -2.27
CA TYR A 14 -11.45 8.92 -2.88
C TYR A 14 -12.52 8.18 -2.07
N ALA A 15 -12.22 6.99 -1.53
CA ALA A 15 -13.12 6.25 -0.63
C ALA A 15 -13.42 7.03 0.67
N LEU A 16 -12.39 7.64 1.26
CA LEU A 16 -12.48 8.46 2.47
C LEU A 16 -13.32 9.72 2.25
N LYS A 17 -13.12 10.42 1.13
CA LYS A 17 -13.99 11.54 0.74
C LYS A 17 -15.43 11.08 0.59
N GLY A 18 -15.65 9.92 -0.02
CA GLY A 18 -16.97 9.32 -0.20
C GLY A 18 -17.70 9.09 1.12
N VAL A 19 -17.06 8.43 2.09
CA VAL A 19 -17.71 8.15 3.37
C VAL A 19 -18.05 9.43 4.14
N ARG A 20 -17.17 10.45 4.09
CA ARG A 20 -17.42 11.76 4.71
C ARG A 20 -18.58 12.52 4.08
N ALA A 21 -18.85 12.28 2.78
CA ALA A 21 -20.02 12.80 2.08
C ALA A 21 -21.26 11.90 2.20
N GLY A 22 -21.23 10.86 3.04
CA GLY A 22 -22.32 9.89 3.18
C GLY A 22 -22.46 8.89 2.02
N ASN A 23 -21.54 8.91 1.06
CA ASN A 23 -21.55 8.03 -0.11
C ASN A 23 -20.87 6.68 0.19
N GLN A 24 -21.69 5.72 0.63
CA GLN A 24 -21.24 4.36 0.96
C GLN A 24 -20.78 3.55 -0.27
N THR A 25 -21.31 3.84 -1.46
CA THR A 25 -20.90 3.18 -2.70
C THR A 25 -19.47 3.57 -3.06
N GLN A 26 -19.16 4.85 -2.94
CA GLN A 26 -17.81 5.38 -3.16
C GLN A 26 -16.79 4.79 -2.18
N LEU A 27 -17.17 4.62 -0.90
CA LEU A 27 -16.33 3.93 0.08
C LEU A 27 -16.04 2.48 -0.33
N LYS A 28 -17.06 1.72 -0.73
CA LYS A 28 -16.92 0.30 -1.12
C LYS A 28 -16.07 0.12 -2.37
N LEU A 29 -16.34 0.90 -3.41
CA LEU A 29 -15.62 0.79 -4.69
C LEU A 29 -14.19 1.32 -4.58
N GLY A 30 -13.99 2.49 -3.99
CA GLY A 30 -12.66 3.05 -3.77
C GLY A 30 -11.81 2.15 -2.86
N GLY A 31 -12.42 1.58 -1.81
CA GLY A 31 -11.78 0.60 -0.93
C GLY A 31 -11.43 -0.72 -1.62
N LEU A 32 -12.28 -1.21 -2.53
CA LEU A 32 -11.99 -2.42 -3.31
C LEU A 32 -10.82 -2.20 -4.27
N VAL A 33 -10.83 -1.09 -5.01
CA VAL A 33 -9.74 -0.76 -5.94
C VAL A 33 -8.43 -0.56 -5.18
N ALA A 34 -8.49 0.09 -4.01
CA ALA A 34 -7.35 0.24 -3.11
C ALA A 34 -6.77 -1.11 -2.65
N LEU A 35 -7.64 -2.04 -2.25
CA LEU A 35 -7.25 -3.41 -1.89
C LEU A 35 -6.56 -4.11 -3.05
N VAL A 36 -7.15 -4.09 -4.24
CA VAL A 36 -6.56 -4.72 -5.44
C VAL A 36 -5.20 -4.10 -5.78
N ALA A 37 -5.10 -2.77 -5.76
CA ALA A 37 -3.83 -2.07 -6.01
C ALA A 37 -2.74 -2.48 -5.01
N SER A 38 -3.08 -2.59 -3.73
CA SER A 38 -2.13 -3.04 -2.70
C SER A 38 -1.67 -4.48 -2.90
N ALA A 39 -2.58 -5.39 -3.31
CA ALA A 39 -2.26 -6.78 -3.58
C ALA A 39 -1.34 -6.91 -4.81
N VAL A 40 -1.62 -6.16 -5.88
CA VAL A 40 -0.76 -6.11 -7.07
C VAL A 40 0.62 -5.56 -6.71
N ALA A 41 0.70 -4.48 -5.93
CA ALA A 41 1.98 -3.94 -5.47
C ALA A 41 2.78 -4.98 -4.66
N MET A 42 2.14 -5.71 -3.75
CA MET A 42 2.78 -6.78 -2.97
C MET A 42 3.38 -7.86 -3.88
N VAL A 43 2.63 -8.33 -4.88
CA VAL A 43 3.09 -9.35 -5.84
C VAL A 43 4.27 -8.83 -6.67
N LEU A 44 4.24 -7.56 -7.09
CA LEU A 44 5.35 -6.96 -7.83
C LEU A 44 6.61 -6.82 -6.96
N GLN A 45 6.48 -6.42 -5.69
CA GLN A 45 7.61 -6.36 -4.76
C GLN A 45 8.23 -7.75 -4.58
N PHE A 46 7.40 -8.78 -4.41
CA PHE A 46 7.87 -10.16 -4.28
C PHE A 46 8.66 -10.60 -5.52
N ASN A 47 8.11 -10.35 -6.71
CA ASN A 47 8.81 -10.67 -7.96
C ASN A 47 10.13 -9.90 -8.11
N GLN A 48 10.18 -8.64 -7.68
CA GLN A 48 11.40 -7.83 -7.72
C GLN A 48 12.51 -8.41 -6.80
N ILE A 49 12.13 -8.97 -5.65
CA ILE A 49 13.05 -9.62 -4.72
C ILE A 49 13.51 -10.98 -5.27
N ALA A 50 12.58 -11.77 -5.80
CA ALA A 50 12.83 -13.13 -6.29
C ALA A 50 13.69 -13.16 -7.57
N ASN A 51 13.58 -12.14 -8.43
CA ASN A 51 14.29 -12.06 -9.70
C ASN A 51 15.50 -11.09 -9.65
N ALA A 52 15.95 -10.67 -8.46
CA ALA A 52 17.13 -9.84 -8.36
C ALA A 52 18.38 -10.60 -8.88
N PRO A 53 19.26 -9.97 -9.67
CA PRO A 53 20.41 -10.64 -10.31
C PRO A 53 21.62 -10.85 -9.37
N PHE A 54 21.46 -10.56 -8.09
CA PHE A 54 22.48 -10.63 -7.06
C PHE A 54 21.87 -11.21 -5.80
N THR A 55 22.69 -11.63 -4.84
CA THR A 55 22.24 -12.19 -3.56
C THR A 55 22.70 -11.31 -2.40
N PHE A 56 22.23 -11.59 -1.19
CA PHE A 56 22.60 -10.83 0.01
C PHE A 56 24.12 -10.73 0.25
N SER A 57 24.90 -11.71 -0.22
CA SER A 57 26.36 -11.74 -0.05
C SER A 57 27.12 -11.02 -1.17
N SER A 58 26.43 -10.47 -2.18
CA SER A 58 27.08 -9.83 -3.35
C SER A 58 27.72 -8.47 -3.05
N GLY A 59 27.55 -7.92 -1.84
CA GLY A 59 28.22 -6.69 -1.41
C GLY A 59 27.31 -5.74 -0.62
N ALA A 60 27.87 -4.60 -0.21
CA ALA A 60 27.17 -3.63 0.63
C ALA A 60 25.89 -3.07 0.00
N TYR A 61 25.87 -2.84 -1.31
CA TYR A 61 24.65 -2.43 -1.98
C TYR A 61 23.57 -3.53 -1.91
N ALA A 62 23.93 -4.77 -2.21
CA ALA A 62 22.97 -5.86 -2.28
C ALA A 62 22.29 -6.10 -0.92
N SER A 63 23.05 -6.03 0.18
CA SER A 63 22.50 -6.15 1.53
C SER A 63 21.54 -4.99 1.87
N CYS A 64 21.89 -3.74 1.51
CA CYS A 64 21.00 -2.59 1.67
C CYS A 64 19.73 -2.71 0.81
N TYR A 65 19.87 -3.13 -0.45
CA TYR A 65 18.75 -3.39 -1.37
C TYR A 65 17.75 -4.36 -0.76
N TYR A 66 18.21 -5.54 -0.32
CA TYR A 66 17.32 -6.53 0.22
C TYR A 66 16.68 -6.09 1.55
N LEU A 67 17.43 -5.41 2.44
CA LEU A 67 16.86 -4.89 3.68
C LEU A 67 15.69 -3.95 3.39
N ILE A 68 15.89 -2.95 2.53
CA ILE A 68 14.87 -1.97 2.18
C ILE A 68 13.71 -2.64 1.44
N ALA A 69 13.99 -3.52 0.48
CA ALA A 69 12.99 -4.22 -0.30
C ALA A 69 12.10 -5.14 0.54
N ILE A 70 12.68 -5.90 1.47
CA ILE A 70 11.95 -6.80 2.38
C ILE A 70 11.14 -6.01 3.40
N LEU A 71 11.70 -4.94 3.97
CA LEU A 71 10.95 -4.06 4.85
C LEU A 71 9.72 -3.49 4.11
N ASN A 72 9.90 -2.99 2.90
CA ASN A 72 8.78 -2.50 2.09
C ASN A 72 7.76 -3.62 1.78
N PHE A 73 8.21 -4.85 1.52
CA PHE A 73 7.33 -6.00 1.33
C PHE A 73 6.46 -6.29 2.55
N VAL A 74 7.04 -6.35 3.76
CA VAL A 74 6.30 -6.57 5.01
C VAL A 74 5.23 -5.50 5.19
N HIS A 75 5.59 -4.24 4.92
CA HIS A 75 4.63 -3.15 5.03
C HIS A 75 3.51 -3.22 3.97
N LEU A 76 3.80 -3.71 2.75
CA LEU A 76 2.78 -3.98 1.74
C LEU A 76 1.84 -5.11 2.17
N VAL A 77 2.34 -6.17 2.81
CA VAL A 77 1.49 -7.24 3.38
C VAL A 77 0.53 -6.66 4.42
N LEU A 78 1.02 -5.83 5.34
CA LEU A 78 0.17 -5.12 6.31
C LEU A 78 -0.85 -4.21 5.63
N THR A 79 -0.44 -3.53 4.55
CA THR A 79 -1.32 -2.66 3.76
C THR A 79 -2.47 -3.43 3.14
N VAL A 80 -2.21 -4.62 2.56
CA VAL A 80 -3.24 -5.52 2.04
C VAL A 80 -4.19 -5.94 3.15
N PHE A 81 -3.67 -6.30 4.32
CA PHE A 81 -4.48 -6.69 5.47
C PHE A 81 -5.39 -5.56 5.96
N PHE A 82 -4.85 -4.35 6.12
CA PHE A 82 -5.63 -3.17 6.51
C PHE A 82 -6.67 -2.79 5.46
N ALA A 83 -6.32 -2.81 4.17
CA ALA A 83 -7.24 -2.54 3.07
C ALA A 83 -8.38 -3.57 3.02
N LEU A 84 -8.07 -4.85 3.25
CA LEU A 84 -9.06 -5.93 3.32
C LEU A 84 -10.02 -5.72 4.50
N GLY A 85 -9.49 -5.44 5.69
CA GLY A 85 -10.29 -5.16 6.88
C GLY A 85 -11.23 -3.95 6.68
N ASN A 86 -10.69 -2.86 6.12
CA ASN A 86 -11.45 -1.65 5.85
C ASN A 86 -12.54 -1.88 4.79
N TRP A 87 -12.20 -2.56 3.69
CA TRP A 87 -13.17 -2.91 2.67
C TRP A 87 -14.25 -3.86 3.20
N ASN A 88 -13.87 -4.87 3.99
CA ASN A 88 -14.82 -5.81 4.59
C ASN A 88 -15.79 -5.11 5.56
N ARG A 89 -15.32 -4.18 6.39
CA ARG A 89 -16.23 -3.36 7.23
C ARG A 89 -17.11 -2.43 6.39
N SER A 90 -16.60 -1.90 5.28
CA SER A 90 -17.38 -1.04 4.38
C SER A 90 -18.53 -1.77 3.68
N ARG A 91 -18.32 -3.02 3.20
CA ARG A 91 -19.40 -3.83 2.59
C ARG A 91 -20.52 -4.12 3.57
N LEU A 92 -20.18 -4.33 4.85
CA LEU A 92 -21.12 -4.57 5.94
C LEU A 92 -21.82 -3.27 6.42
N GLY A 93 -21.45 -2.10 5.91
CA GLY A 93 -22.06 -0.82 6.29
C GLY A 93 -21.80 -0.42 7.74
N LEU A 94 -20.65 -0.84 8.30
CA LEU A 94 -20.31 -0.57 9.70
C LEU A 94 -19.78 0.85 9.94
N TYR A 95 -19.43 1.58 8.87
CA TYR A 95 -19.01 2.97 8.93
C TYR A 95 -20.20 3.91 8.86
N LYS A 96 -20.93 4.04 9.98
CA LYS A 96 -22.17 4.84 10.07
C LYS A 96 -21.94 6.27 10.55
N SER A 97 -21.24 6.44 11.66
CA SER A 97 -21.01 7.75 12.31
C SER A 97 -19.53 8.06 12.55
N ASP A 98 -18.72 7.01 12.67
CA ASP A 98 -17.30 7.12 12.98
C ASP A 98 -16.47 6.51 11.85
N HIS A 99 -15.49 7.28 11.38
CA HIS A 99 -14.66 6.98 10.22
C HIS A 99 -13.16 7.02 10.53
N TRP A 100 -12.76 7.12 11.81
CA TRP A 100 -11.34 7.24 12.18
C TRP A 100 -10.50 6.06 11.66
N HIS A 101 -11.08 4.86 11.59
CA HIS A 101 -10.42 3.67 11.07
C HIS A 101 -10.05 3.82 9.59
N VAL A 102 -10.88 4.54 8.81
CA VAL A 102 -10.55 4.85 7.42
C VAL A 102 -9.45 5.90 7.40
N ASP A 103 -9.52 6.92 8.26
CA ASP A 103 -8.53 7.99 8.35
C ASP A 103 -7.12 7.49 8.71
N ILE A 104 -6.98 6.63 9.72
CA ILE A 104 -5.68 6.09 10.12
C ILE A 104 -5.05 5.25 9.01
N VAL A 105 -5.86 4.51 8.24
CA VAL A 105 -5.39 3.74 7.09
C VAL A 105 -4.94 4.69 5.96
N ASN A 106 -5.57 5.85 5.80
CA ASN A 106 -5.09 6.85 4.83
C ASN A 106 -3.71 7.39 5.22
N VAL A 107 -3.48 7.70 6.51
CA VAL A 107 -2.16 8.14 7.00
C VAL A 107 -1.10 7.06 6.79
N TRP A 108 -1.42 5.81 7.13
CA TRP A 108 -0.57 4.66 6.85
C TRP A 108 -0.19 4.59 5.37
N TRP A 109 -1.13 4.84 4.48
CA TRP A 109 -0.90 4.69 3.05
C TRP A 109 -0.11 5.83 2.41
N VAL A 110 -0.22 7.04 2.96
CA VAL A 110 0.71 8.14 2.66
C VAL A 110 2.13 7.71 3.03
N TRP A 111 2.32 7.18 4.25
CA TRP A 111 3.62 6.66 4.68
C TRP A 111 4.15 5.57 3.75
N MET A 112 3.31 4.63 3.34
CA MET A 112 3.68 3.57 2.38
C MET A 112 4.18 4.11 1.05
N THR A 113 3.49 5.11 0.52
CA THR A 113 3.83 5.69 -0.78
C THR A 113 5.15 6.46 -0.69
N VAL A 114 5.32 7.27 0.35
CA VAL A 114 6.52 8.07 0.58
C VAL A 114 7.72 7.19 0.88
N SER A 115 7.61 6.22 1.78
CA SER A 115 8.70 5.29 2.10
C SER A 115 9.11 4.45 0.90
N SER A 116 8.15 3.98 0.09
CA SER A 116 8.44 3.29 -1.17
C SER A 116 9.15 4.18 -2.18
N LEU A 117 8.78 5.46 -2.28
CA LEU A 117 9.46 6.43 -3.15
C LEU A 117 10.89 6.67 -2.70
N LEU A 118 11.10 6.92 -1.40
CA LEU A 118 12.42 7.13 -0.82
C LEU A 118 13.30 5.89 -0.99
N GLY A 119 12.75 4.69 -0.81
CA GLY A 119 13.45 3.43 -1.05
C GLY A 119 13.85 3.26 -2.52
N ALA A 120 12.94 3.58 -3.45
CA ALA A 120 13.25 3.54 -4.88
C ALA A 120 14.33 4.55 -5.28
N PHE A 121 14.33 5.74 -4.67
CA PHE A 121 15.37 6.75 -4.86
C PHE A 121 16.72 6.31 -4.29
N ALA A 122 16.76 5.82 -3.05
CA ALA A 122 17.98 5.37 -2.39
C ALA A 122 18.64 4.16 -3.07
N LEU A 123 17.84 3.33 -3.73
CA LEU A 123 18.30 2.16 -4.49
C LEU A 123 18.41 2.42 -6.00
N SER A 124 18.20 3.66 -6.45
CA SER A 124 18.41 4.01 -7.84
C SER A 124 19.92 3.99 -8.12
N PHE A 125 20.33 3.13 -9.04
CA PHE A 125 21.66 3.21 -9.62
C PHE A 125 21.58 4.01 -10.92
N SER A 126 22.45 5.01 -11.02
CA SER A 126 22.91 5.55 -12.31
C SER A 126 23.93 4.63 -12.94
#